data_AF-A0A6I2VT20-F1
#
_entry.id   AF-A0A6I2VT20-F1
#
_cell.length_a   1.000
_cell.length_b   1.000
_cell.length_c   1.000
_cell.angle_alpha   90.00
_cell.angle_beta   90.00
_cell.angle_gamma   90.00
#
_symmetry.space_group_name_H-M   'P 1'
#
loop_
_entity.id
_entity.type
_entity.pdbx_description
1 polymer ?
#
loop_
_entity_poly.entity_id
_entity_poly.type
_entity_poly.pdbx_seq_one_letter_code
_entity_poly.pdbx_strand_id
1 'polypeptide(L)'
;MKSAPLTKRTILCLAFLLVLVGVVFRLLMIREPFGVVNSDEAMAGLMARGIRNGHFTSFYWGQNYGGSFEAYILAILGLIIPEHIVFFFLPIVESIFIAFLLFQISKANLGRDLSFLVASLSFVFPALTVWNSARPMLFYQSTIILGLTSILIVSKKTRPISTANWIFIGVLFGFGWWGSAQSLFFIVPCFVTVLAQRNFPSIRQFGLAIVSFLLASGPWWYTNFHTGFASLSDGPPADGTIRDHLMTQLKIGWPSVFGLRQPFNGEWLHASLPFVFLILLAGSAIYYLPRMFRGRRDPNTLLLVIPTFVILQALAPTGSFVGSGRYYIFVVPSVLVVIGTFFAFLVNRFDRIGKFVVASLVICALISTAMSLRAIRHFQFGPTHLSDVATTLSEHNISGVYGDYWVVYALAWEDSQLKVSPTTTERRPDWSQEIRASQGVAYVFWTEYSVDLDRLESTKVALGLRTQFDEIHVGTYVLLLPQINIPPEDL
;
A
#
# COMPACT_ATOMS: atom_id res chain seq x y z
N MET A 1 33.93 22.02 -10.73
CA MET A 1 34.93 21.17 -10.06
C MET A 1 34.59 19.71 -10.33
N LYS A 2 35.45 18.99 -11.05
CA LYS A 2 35.28 17.54 -11.31
C LYS A 2 35.59 16.78 -10.01
N SER A 3 34.62 16.06 -9.45
CA SER A 3 34.85 15.19 -8.29
C SER A 3 35.83 14.07 -8.67
N ALA A 4 36.77 13.76 -7.77
CA ALA A 4 37.79 12.74 -8.01
C ALA A 4 37.16 11.33 -8.22
N PRO A 5 37.70 10.51 -9.13
CA PRO A 5 37.06 9.25 -9.58
C PRO A 5 36.81 8.22 -8.46
N LEU A 6 37.58 8.26 -7.37
CA LEU A 6 37.40 7.37 -6.22
C LEU A 6 36.13 7.68 -5.39
N THR A 7 35.64 8.93 -5.42
CA THR A 7 34.54 9.38 -4.54
C THR A 7 33.14 9.22 -5.13
N LYS A 8 33.04 9.14 -6.46
CA LYS A 8 31.83 8.67 -7.15
C LYS A 8 31.55 7.19 -6.86
N ARG A 9 32.62 6.39 -6.68
CA ARG A 9 32.52 4.96 -6.41
C ARG A 9 31.77 4.66 -5.12
N THR A 10 32.02 5.38 -4.02
CA THR A 10 31.34 5.11 -2.73
C THR A 10 29.81 5.24 -2.82
N ILE A 11 29.31 6.34 -3.40
CA ILE A 11 27.86 6.56 -3.53
C ILE A 11 27.22 5.49 -4.41
N LEU A 12 27.89 5.13 -5.52
CA LEU A 12 27.40 4.07 -6.39
C LEU A 12 27.45 2.69 -5.71
N CYS A 13 28.52 2.36 -4.99
CA CYS A 13 28.63 1.11 -4.23
C CYS A 13 27.51 1.00 -3.19
N LEU A 14 27.21 2.10 -2.47
CA LEU A 14 26.07 2.14 -1.55
C LEU A 14 24.77 1.91 -2.29
N ALA A 15 24.52 2.61 -3.40
CA ALA A 15 23.31 2.42 -4.20
C ALA A 15 23.16 0.97 -4.68
N PHE A 16 24.22 0.36 -5.22
CA PHE A 16 24.20 -1.06 -5.62
C PHE A 16 23.97 -2.01 -4.45
N LEU A 17 24.57 -1.73 -3.29
CA LEU A 17 24.31 -2.49 -2.07
C LEU A 17 22.82 -2.40 -1.68
N LEU A 18 22.21 -1.21 -1.73
CA LEU A 18 20.79 -1.03 -1.43
C LEU A 18 19.91 -1.78 -2.43
N VAL A 19 20.23 -1.78 -3.72
CA VAL A 19 19.51 -2.57 -4.73
C VAL A 19 19.62 -4.06 -4.41
N LEU A 20 20.81 -4.57 -4.14
CA LEU A 20 21.04 -5.98 -3.82
C LEU A 20 20.27 -6.39 -2.55
N VAL A 21 20.37 -5.61 -1.48
CA VAL A 21 19.64 -5.85 -0.22
C VAL A 21 18.13 -5.74 -0.45
N GLY A 22 17.68 -4.81 -1.29
CA GLY A 22 16.26 -4.66 -1.66
C GLY A 22 15.70 -5.88 -2.39
N VAL A 23 16.49 -6.49 -3.27
CA VAL A 23 16.14 -7.77 -3.92
C VAL A 23 16.07 -8.88 -2.86
N VAL A 24 17.05 -8.98 -1.96
CA VAL A 24 17.04 -9.96 -0.87
C VAL A 24 15.80 -9.79 0.00
N PHE A 25 15.44 -8.57 0.40
CA PHE A 25 14.23 -8.32 1.18
C PHE A 25 12.97 -8.78 0.43
N ARG A 26 12.86 -8.51 -0.87
CA ARG A 26 11.71 -8.97 -1.68
C ARG A 26 11.63 -10.50 -1.73
N LEU A 27 12.75 -11.19 -1.92
CA LEU A 27 12.80 -12.65 -1.88
C LEU A 27 12.41 -13.22 -0.50
N LEU A 28 12.79 -12.54 0.58
CA LEU A 28 12.37 -12.91 1.94
C LEU A 28 10.87 -12.66 2.15
N MET A 29 10.30 -11.60 1.58
CA MET A 29 8.87 -11.29 1.72
C MET A 29 7.94 -12.30 1.03
N ILE A 30 8.46 -13.14 0.13
CA ILE A 30 7.69 -14.21 -0.55
C ILE A 30 7.75 -15.53 0.24
N ARG A 31 8.65 -15.65 1.22
CA ARG A 31 8.85 -16.88 1.98
C ARG A 31 8.35 -16.74 3.40
N GLU A 32 7.94 -17.87 3.99
CA GLU A 32 7.58 -17.89 5.40
C GLU A 32 8.71 -17.36 6.30
N PRO A 33 8.35 -16.65 7.39
CA PRO A 33 6.97 -16.37 7.83
C PRO A 33 6.39 -15.07 7.25
N PHE A 34 7.10 -14.40 6.33
CA PHE A 34 6.59 -13.17 5.74
C PHE A 34 5.57 -13.49 4.64
N GLY A 35 5.88 -14.38 3.70
CA GLY A 35 5.08 -14.68 2.50
C GLY A 35 3.71 -15.32 2.72
N VAL A 36 3.19 -15.33 3.94
CA VAL A 36 1.81 -15.75 4.22
C VAL A 36 0.87 -14.73 3.59
N VAL A 37 -0.06 -15.22 2.76
CA VAL A 37 -1.09 -14.43 2.09
C VAL A 37 -2.19 -14.14 3.10
N ASN A 38 -2.46 -12.86 3.34
CA ASN A 38 -3.61 -12.43 4.15
C ASN A 38 -4.83 -12.16 3.27
N SER A 39 -5.98 -11.96 3.90
CA SER A 39 -7.24 -11.73 3.18
C SER A 39 -7.25 -10.48 2.28
N ASP A 40 -6.58 -9.39 2.67
CA ASP A 40 -6.52 -8.20 1.82
C ASP A 40 -5.75 -8.48 0.51
N GLU A 41 -4.69 -9.29 0.59
CA GLU A 41 -3.94 -9.76 -0.58
C GLU A 41 -4.75 -10.80 -1.37
N ALA A 42 -5.29 -11.81 -0.69
CA ALA A 42 -6.10 -12.88 -1.27
C ALA A 42 -7.24 -12.31 -2.11
N MET A 43 -7.87 -11.23 -1.63
CA MET A 43 -8.93 -10.53 -2.36
C MET A 43 -8.50 -10.06 -3.75
N ALA A 44 -7.29 -9.50 -3.89
CA ALA A 44 -6.79 -9.06 -5.20
C ALA A 44 -6.64 -10.25 -6.17
N GLY A 45 -6.15 -11.38 -5.67
CA GLY A 45 -6.02 -12.61 -6.43
C GLY A 45 -7.37 -13.24 -6.80
N LEU A 46 -8.30 -13.34 -5.85
CA LEU A 46 -9.66 -13.84 -6.08
C LEU A 46 -10.41 -12.98 -7.10
N MET A 47 -10.26 -11.65 -7.02
CA MET A 47 -10.79 -10.74 -8.03
C MET A 47 -10.18 -11.00 -9.42
N ALA A 48 -8.87 -11.22 -9.50
CA ALA A 48 -8.21 -11.57 -10.75
C ALA A 48 -8.74 -12.89 -11.35
N ARG A 49 -8.99 -13.91 -10.52
CA ARG A 49 -9.68 -15.16 -10.94
C ARG A 49 -11.08 -14.86 -11.46
N GLY A 50 -11.85 -14.06 -10.72
CA GLY A 50 -13.20 -13.65 -11.12
C GLY A 50 -13.22 -12.93 -12.47
N ILE A 51 -12.31 -11.98 -12.69
CA ILE A 51 -12.19 -11.23 -13.94
C ILE A 51 -11.88 -12.16 -15.12
N ARG A 52 -10.98 -13.13 -14.95
CA ARG A 52 -10.70 -14.15 -16.00
C ARG A 52 -11.92 -15.01 -16.32
N ASN A 53 -12.82 -15.19 -15.36
CA ASN A 53 -14.09 -15.91 -15.51
C ASN A 53 -15.26 -14.99 -15.93
N GLY A 54 -14.98 -13.75 -16.35
CA GLY A 54 -15.99 -12.80 -16.85
C GLY A 54 -16.71 -11.99 -15.75
N HIS A 55 -16.29 -12.11 -14.49
CA HIS A 55 -16.83 -11.29 -13.40
C HIS A 55 -16.08 -9.96 -13.31
N PHE A 56 -16.57 -8.98 -14.06
CA PHE A 56 -16.01 -7.63 -14.10
C PHE A 56 -16.62 -6.73 -13.03
N THR A 57 -15.77 -6.04 -12.28
CA THR A 57 -16.20 -5.05 -11.28
C THR A 57 -15.48 -3.74 -11.47
N SER A 58 -16.12 -2.65 -11.06
CA SER A 58 -15.51 -1.31 -11.05
C SER A 58 -14.69 -1.05 -9.78
N PHE A 59 -15.14 -1.57 -8.64
CA PHE A 59 -14.46 -1.43 -7.35
C PHE A 59 -14.01 -2.78 -6.82
N TYR A 60 -13.15 -2.74 -5.81
CA TYR A 60 -12.84 -3.89 -4.97
C TYR A 60 -14.12 -4.49 -4.41
N TRP A 61 -14.20 -5.83 -4.37
CA TRP A 61 -15.39 -6.55 -3.94
C TRP A 61 -15.88 -6.09 -2.56
N GLY A 62 -17.20 -5.87 -2.42
CA GLY A 62 -17.83 -5.35 -1.21
C GLY A 62 -17.37 -3.95 -0.77
N GLN A 63 -16.81 -3.15 -1.68
CA GLN A 63 -16.49 -1.74 -1.41
C GLN A 63 -17.18 -0.83 -2.42
N ASN A 64 -17.57 0.35 -1.94
CA ASN A 64 -18.02 1.44 -2.79
C ASN A 64 -16.86 2.33 -3.28
N TYR A 65 -15.62 1.98 -2.95
CA TYR A 65 -14.42 2.72 -3.34
C TYR A 65 -13.30 1.75 -3.70
N GLY A 66 -12.20 2.28 -4.22
CA GLY A 66 -11.03 1.48 -4.53
C GLY A 66 -11.16 0.79 -5.88
N GLY A 67 -10.68 1.44 -6.94
CA GLY A 67 -10.81 0.92 -8.30
C GLY A 67 -10.10 -0.41 -8.48
N SER A 68 -10.70 -1.31 -9.24
CA SER A 68 -10.24 -2.69 -9.45
C SER A 68 -9.16 -2.84 -10.53
N PHE A 69 -8.63 -1.74 -11.07
CA PHE A 69 -7.68 -1.77 -12.20
C PHE A 69 -6.41 -2.60 -11.91
N GLU A 70 -5.91 -2.63 -10.68
CA GLU A 70 -4.79 -3.51 -10.30
C GLU A 70 -5.16 -5.00 -10.42
N ALA A 71 -6.38 -5.37 -10.03
CA ALA A 71 -6.91 -6.73 -10.21
C ALA A 71 -7.06 -7.09 -11.69
N TYR A 72 -7.39 -6.13 -12.58
CA TYR A 72 -7.35 -6.37 -14.03
C TYR A 72 -5.94 -6.61 -14.56
N ILE A 73 -4.94 -5.89 -14.06
CA ILE A 73 -3.53 -6.13 -14.43
C ILE A 73 -3.11 -7.52 -13.96
N LEU A 74 -3.42 -7.90 -12.72
CA LEU A 74 -3.20 -9.24 -12.18
C LEU A 74 -3.92 -10.31 -13.01
N ALA A 75 -5.16 -10.06 -13.43
CA ALA A 75 -5.94 -10.97 -14.27
C ALA A 75 -5.24 -11.24 -15.61
N ILE A 76 -4.78 -10.17 -16.29
CA ILE A 76 -4.09 -10.25 -17.57
C ILE A 76 -2.73 -10.96 -17.42
N LEU A 77 -1.93 -10.60 -16.43
CA LEU A 77 -0.63 -11.24 -16.18
C LEU A 77 -0.80 -12.73 -15.82
N GLY A 78 -1.86 -13.07 -15.11
CA GLY A 78 -2.23 -14.45 -14.76
C GLY A 78 -2.62 -15.33 -15.95
N LEU A 79 -2.77 -14.78 -17.17
CA LEU A 79 -2.96 -15.57 -18.39
C LEU A 79 -1.66 -16.22 -18.88
N ILE A 80 -0.50 -15.64 -18.53
CA ILE A 80 0.81 -16.04 -19.07
C ILE A 80 1.81 -16.44 -17.99
N ILE A 81 1.66 -15.95 -16.77
CA ILE A 81 2.54 -16.26 -15.63
C ILE A 81 1.70 -17.01 -14.58
N PRO A 82 2.23 -18.09 -13.97
CA PRO A 82 1.54 -18.81 -12.90
C PRO A 82 1.09 -17.88 -11.78
N GLU A 83 -0.11 -18.11 -11.27
CA GLU A 83 -0.78 -17.20 -10.33
C GLU A 83 0.03 -16.93 -9.06
N HIS A 84 0.64 -17.97 -8.47
CA HIS A 84 1.51 -17.85 -7.29
C HIS A 84 2.78 -17.00 -7.54
N ILE A 85 3.19 -16.82 -8.81
CA ILE A 85 4.33 -15.97 -9.19
C ILE A 85 3.86 -14.54 -9.46
N VAL A 86 2.77 -14.37 -10.22
CA VAL A 86 2.20 -13.05 -10.59
C VAL A 86 1.95 -12.20 -9.36
N PHE A 87 1.42 -12.84 -8.32
CA PHE A 87 1.01 -12.22 -7.07
C PHE A 87 2.14 -11.41 -6.41
N PHE A 88 3.39 -11.90 -6.49
CA PHE A 88 4.56 -11.21 -5.95
C PHE A 88 5.36 -10.46 -7.02
N PHE A 89 5.24 -10.85 -8.28
CA PHE A 89 5.93 -10.23 -9.39
C PHE A 89 5.48 -8.79 -9.62
N LEU A 90 4.17 -8.53 -9.63
CA LEU A 90 3.63 -7.19 -9.90
C LEU A 90 4.14 -6.13 -8.88
N PRO A 91 4.05 -6.34 -7.55
CA PRO A 91 4.58 -5.41 -6.56
C PRO A 91 6.07 -5.09 -6.73
N ILE A 92 6.89 -6.08 -7.15
CA ILE A 92 8.32 -5.88 -7.41
C ILE A 92 8.52 -4.97 -8.63
N VAL A 93 7.79 -5.21 -9.72
CA VAL A 93 7.87 -4.37 -10.93
C VAL A 93 7.43 -2.94 -10.62
N GLU A 94 6.36 -2.77 -9.86
CA GLU A 94 5.89 -1.47 -9.42
C GLU A 94 6.92 -0.74 -8.57
N SER A 95 7.56 -1.43 -7.61
CA SER A 95 8.67 -0.90 -6.83
C SER A 95 9.82 -0.40 -7.72
N ILE A 96 10.24 -1.20 -8.73
CA ILE A 96 11.28 -0.80 -9.71
C ILE A 96 10.86 0.48 -10.42
N PHE A 97 9.60 0.55 -10.85
CA PHE A 97 9.10 1.70 -11.58
C PHE A 97 8.99 2.96 -10.71
N ILE A 98 8.57 2.84 -9.45
CA ILE A 98 8.59 3.93 -8.46
C ILE A 98 10.02 4.46 -8.26
N ALA A 99 11.00 3.57 -8.08
CA ALA A 99 12.41 3.96 -7.94
C ALA A 99 12.93 4.67 -9.21
N PHE A 100 12.56 4.17 -10.39
CA PHE A 100 12.89 4.82 -11.66
C PHE A 100 12.29 6.23 -11.75
N LEU A 101 10.99 6.39 -11.45
CA LEU A 101 10.33 7.70 -11.45
C LEU A 101 10.99 8.65 -10.44
N LEU A 102 11.32 8.16 -9.25
CA LEU A 102 12.01 8.93 -8.22
C LEU A 102 13.41 9.40 -8.67
N PHE A 103 14.17 8.53 -9.34
CA PHE A 103 15.43 8.90 -9.97
C PHE A 103 15.22 10.01 -11.02
N GLN A 104 14.23 9.85 -11.89
CA GLN A 104 13.96 10.81 -12.98
C GLN A 104 13.52 12.17 -12.47
N ILE A 105 12.72 12.22 -11.41
CA ILE A 105 12.25 13.47 -10.77
C ILE A 105 13.42 14.15 -10.04
N SER A 106 14.23 13.39 -9.30
CA SER A 106 15.25 13.96 -8.42
C SER A 106 16.56 14.35 -9.15
N LYS A 107 16.88 13.75 -10.31
CA LYS A 107 18.19 13.92 -10.98
C LYS A 107 18.52 15.36 -11.36
N ALA A 108 17.50 16.18 -11.61
CA ALA A 108 17.68 17.60 -11.95
C ALA A 108 18.17 18.42 -10.75
N ASN A 109 17.83 18.00 -9.53
CA ASN A 109 18.12 18.74 -8.30
C ASN A 109 19.30 18.14 -7.51
N LEU A 110 19.42 16.81 -7.48
CA LEU A 110 20.45 16.11 -6.70
C LEU A 110 21.68 15.68 -7.53
N GLY A 111 21.57 15.68 -8.85
CA GLY A 111 22.53 15.04 -9.74
C GLY A 111 22.36 13.52 -9.81
N ARG A 112 22.96 12.89 -10.82
CA ARG A 112 22.71 11.48 -11.15
C ARG A 112 23.06 10.51 -10.02
N ASP A 113 24.21 10.67 -9.39
CA ASP A 113 24.72 9.68 -8.43
C ASP A 113 23.90 9.67 -7.13
N LEU A 114 23.57 10.85 -6.59
CA LEU A 114 22.73 10.97 -5.39
C LEU A 114 21.27 10.60 -5.68
N SER A 115 20.75 10.92 -6.87
CA SER A 115 19.43 10.45 -7.29
C SER A 115 19.35 8.94 -7.39
N PHE A 116 20.42 8.28 -7.86
CA PHE A 116 20.48 6.83 -7.89
C PHE A 116 20.51 6.24 -6.48
N LEU A 117 21.25 6.85 -5.55
CA LEU A 117 21.24 6.47 -4.14
C LEU A 117 19.84 6.63 -3.52
N VAL A 118 19.15 7.76 -3.75
CA VAL A 118 17.79 8.02 -3.24
C VAL A 118 16.76 7.04 -3.81
N ALA A 119 16.83 6.77 -5.11
CA ALA A 119 15.99 5.76 -5.76
C ALA A 119 16.28 4.35 -5.23
N SER A 120 17.54 4.03 -4.96
CA SER A 120 17.89 2.73 -4.36
C SER A 120 17.46 2.64 -2.90
N LEU A 121 17.41 3.77 -2.17
CA LEU A 121 16.93 3.81 -0.79
C LEU A 121 15.43 3.51 -0.71
N SER A 122 14.63 3.91 -1.70
CA SER A 122 13.18 3.58 -1.74
C SER A 122 12.92 2.08 -1.84
N PHE A 123 13.91 1.28 -2.26
CA PHE A 123 13.81 -0.17 -2.30
C PHE A 123 13.89 -0.81 -0.91
N VAL A 124 14.60 -0.19 0.03
CA VAL A 124 14.97 -0.84 1.30
C VAL A 124 14.51 -0.08 2.53
N PHE A 125 13.99 1.13 2.38
CA PHE A 125 13.69 2.00 3.52
C PHE A 125 12.43 2.84 3.25
N PRO A 126 11.62 3.09 4.29
CA PRO A 126 11.60 2.42 5.61
C PRO A 126 11.03 0.99 5.54
N ALA A 127 11.10 0.24 6.65
CA ALA A 127 10.54 -1.11 6.74
C ALA A 127 9.06 -1.20 6.38
N LEU A 128 8.24 -0.20 6.73
CA LEU A 128 6.84 -0.15 6.29
C LEU A 128 6.73 -0.11 4.76
N THR A 129 7.65 0.56 4.06
CA THR A 129 7.61 0.62 2.59
C THR A 129 7.99 -0.73 2.02
N VAL A 130 9.04 -1.37 2.54
CA VAL A 130 9.43 -2.72 2.12
C VAL A 130 8.27 -3.70 2.32
N TRP A 131 7.60 -3.65 3.47
CA TRP A 131 6.44 -4.48 3.77
C TRP A 131 5.29 -4.26 2.79
N ASN A 132 4.81 -3.01 2.67
CA ASN A 132 3.62 -2.69 1.87
C ASN A 132 3.89 -2.74 0.35
N SER A 133 5.15 -2.70 -0.10
CA SER A 133 5.51 -2.73 -1.53
C SER A 133 5.92 -4.11 -2.05
N ALA A 134 5.96 -5.12 -1.18
CA ALA A 134 6.27 -6.51 -1.57
C ALA A 134 5.01 -7.36 -1.83
N ARG A 135 3.82 -6.79 -1.64
CA ARG A 135 2.53 -7.48 -1.63
C ARG A 135 1.53 -6.76 -2.52
N PRO A 136 0.56 -7.48 -3.13
CA PRO A 136 -0.55 -6.86 -3.86
C PRO A 136 -1.57 -6.31 -2.86
N MET A 137 -1.22 -5.17 -2.24
CA MET A 137 -2.06 -4.45 -1.29
C MET A 137 -2.93 -3.43 -2.02
N LEU A 138 -4.08 -3.90 -2.50
CA LEU A 138 -5.14 -3.09 -3.09
C LEU A 138 -4.75 -2.36 -4.39
N PHE A 139 -4.47 -1.06 -4.29
CA PHE A 139 -4.20 -0.12 -5.40
C PHE A 139 -3.13 0.92 -5.02
N TYR A 140 -2.38 0.69 -3.94
CA TYR A 140 -1.55 1.72 -3.34
C TYR A 140 -0.30 2.06 -4.16
N GLN A 141 0.47 1.07 -4.59
CA GLN A 141 1.68 1.29 -5.39
C GLN A 141 1.35 1.88 -6.75
N SER A 142 0.35 1.32 -7.42
CA SER A 142 -0.21 1.87 -8.64
C SER A 142 -0.62 3.34 -8.50
N THR A 143 -1.25 3.74 -7.39
CA THR A 143 -1.58 5.14 -7.12
C THR A 143 -0.32 6.03 -7.01
N ILE A 144 0.75 5.55 -6.36
CA ILE A 144 2.03 6.25 -6.32
C ILE A 144 2.60 6.41 -7.73
N ILE A 145 2.56 5.36 -8.55
CA ILE A 145 3.06 5.39 -9.94
C ILE A 145 2.33 6.46 -10.76
N LEU A 146 1.00 6.47 -10.72
CA LEU A 146 0.17 7.45 -11.43
C LEU A 146 0.50 8.88 -10.96
N GLY A 147 0.65 9.07 -9.65
CA GLY A 147 1.00 10.33 -9.02
C GLY A 147 2.40 10.84 -9.39
N LEU A 148 3.42 10.00 -9.25
CA LEU A 148 4.80 10.35 -9.60
C LEU A 148 4.98 10.59 -11.10
N THR A 149 4.25 9.85 -11.95
CA THR A 149 4.27 10.08 -13.41
C THR A 149 3.68 11.45 -13.74
N SER A 150 2.58 11.82 -13.10
CA SER A 150 1.95 13.15 -13.24
C SER A 150 2.91 14.27 -12.80
N ILE A 151 3.55 14.08 -11.64
CA ILE A 151 4.58 14.99 -11.12
C ILE A 151 5.73 15.12 -12.11
N LEU A 152 6.25 14.01 -12.62
CA LEU A 152 7.36 14.01 -13.58
C LEU A 152 7.01 14.83 -14.82
N ILE A 153 5.78 14.76 -15.33
CA ILE A 153 5.34 15.50 -16.51
C ILE A 153 5.21 16.99 -16.21
N VAL A 154 4.52 17.37 -15.14
CA VAL A 154 4.28 18.77 -14.77
C VAL A 154 5.56 19.47 -14.33
N SER A 155 6.50 18.75 -13.72
CA SER A 155 7.81 19.28 -13.33
C SER A 155 8.83 19.39 -14.48
N LYS A 156 8.51 18.97 -15.71
CA LYS A 156 9.43 19.15 -16.85
C LYS A 156 9.64 20.64 -17.15
N LYS A 157 10.90 21.02 -17.38
CA LYS A 157 11.27 22.40 -17.75
C LYS A 157 10.90 22.79 -19.19
N THR A 158 10.52 21.83 -20.03
CA THR A 158 10.04 22.07 -21.40
C THR A 158 8.63 22.68 -21.36
N ARG A 159 8.50 23.92 -21.81
CA ARG A 159 7.23 24.66 -21.84
C ARG A 159 6.92 25.15 -23.26
N PRO A 160 5.64 25.22 -23.66
CA PRO A 160 4.44 24.79 -22.92
C PRO A 160 4.33 23.26 -22.78
N ILE A 161 3.49 22.76 -21.87
CA ILE A 161 3.16 21.32 -21.83
C ILE A 161 2.46 20.95 -23.14
N SER A 162 2.93 19.89 -23.81
CA SER A 162 2.37 19.42 -25.07
C SER A 162 0.94 18.89 -24.92
N THR A 163 0.16 18.91 -26.00
CA THR A 163 -1.21 18.36 -26.00
C THR A 163 -1.27 16.89 -25.59
N ALA A 164 -0.30 16.08 -26.04
CA ALA A 164 -0.20 14.68 -25.64
C ALA A 164 0.00 14.52 -24.13
N ASN A 165 0.84 15.37 -23.52
CA ASN A 165 1.03 15.34 -22.07
C ASN A 165 -0.22 15.80 -21.31
N TRP A 166 -0.99 16.75 -21.82
CA TRP A 166 -2.28 17.13 -21.22
C TRP A 166 -3.31 16.00 -21.27
N ILE A 167 -3.42 15.32 -22.41
CA ILE A 167 -4.26 14.11 -22.54
C ILE A 167 -3.81 13.07 -21.51
N PHE A 168 -2.50 12.80 -21.44
CA PHE A 168 -1.96 11.79 -20.55
C PHE A 168 -2.12 12.17 -19.06
N ILE A 169 -1.99 13.44 -18.68
CA ILE A 169 -2.34 13.92 -17.34
C ILE A 169 -3.82 13.63 -17.03
N GLY A 170 -4.73 13.90 -17.97
CA GLY A 170 -6.14 13.55 -17.78
C GLY A 170 -6.35 12.05 -17.55
N VAL A 171 -5.69 11.20 -18.35
CA VAL A 171 -5.73 9.73 -18.14
C VAL A 171 -5.20 9.33 -16.76
N LEU A 172 -4.04 9.85 -16.36
CA LEU A 172 -3.42 9.54 -15.06
C LEU A 172 -4.30 9.99 -13.89
N PHE A 173 -4.90 11.17 -13.99
CA PHE A 173 -5.82 11.69 -12.97
C PHE A 173 -7.13 10.89 -12.95
N GLY A 174 -7.62 10.44 -14.10
CA GLY A 174 -8.83 9.63 -14.18
C GLY A 174 -8.65 8.25 -13.55
N PHE A 175 -7.56 7.55 -13.91
CA PHE A 175 -7.21 6.28 -13.24
C PHE A 175 -6.89 6.49 -11.76
N GLY A 176 -6.21 7.58 -11.41
CA GLY A 176 -5.94 7.93 -10.01
C GLY A 176 -7.23 8.13 -9.22
N TRP A 177 -8.19 8.88 -9.77
CA TRP A 177 -9.49 9.15 -9.17
C TRP A 177 -10.33 7.88 -9.01
N TRP A 178 -10.41 7.06 -10.07
CA TRP A 178 -11.13 5.79 -10.01
C TRP A 178 -10.46 4.83 -9.02
N GLY A 179 -9.14 4.74 -9.06
CA GLY A 179 -8.35 3.84 -8.24
C GLY A 179 -8.42 4.18 -6.75
N SER A 180 -8.21 5.45 -6.39
CA SER A 180 -7.86 5.80 -5.02
C SER A 180 -8.09 7.28 -4.72
N ALA A 181 -8.82 7.58 -3.65
CA ALA A 181 -8.95 8.95 -3.14
C ALA A 181 -7.57 9.53 -2.73
N GLN A 182 -6.62 8.68 -2.36
CA GLN A 182 -5.24 9.04 -2.02
C GLN A 182 -4.47 9.60 -3.23
N SER A 183 -4.95 9.43 -4.47
CA SER A 183 -4.38 10.12 -5.64
C SER A 183 -4.37 11.64 -5.49
N LEU A 184 -5.26 12.20 -4.66
CA LEU A 184 -5.29 13.63 -4.33
C LEU A 184 -4.00 14.14 -3.69
N PHE A 185 -3.23 13.28 -3.01
CA PHE A 185 -1.91 13.63 -2.48
C PHE A 185 -0.94 14.09 -3.57
N PHE A 186 -1.15 13.68 -4.83
CA PHE A 186 -0.31 14.03 -5.98
C PHE A 186 -1.01 14.98 -6.97
N ILE A 187 -2.32 14.83 -7.16
CA ILE A 187 -3.12 15.68 -8.04
C ILE A 187 -3.07 17.15 -7.58
N VAL A 188 -3.27 17.41 -6.28
CA VAL A 188 -3.24 18.77 -5.73
C VAL A 188 -1.89 19.46 -5.96
N PRO A 189 -0.73 18.85 -5.62
CA PRO A 189 0.58 19.39 -5.99
C PRO A 189 0.78 19.72 -7.47
N CYS A 190 0.28 18.86 -8.37
CA CYS A 190 0.35 19.10 -9.81
C CYS A 190 -0.44 20.35 -10.20
N PHE A 191 -1.68 20.50 -9.71
CA PHE A 191 -2.48 21.71 -9.93
C PHE A 191 -1.79 22.96 -9.39
N VAL A 192 -1.28 22.93 -8.15
CA VAL A 192 -0.55 24.05 -7.55
C VAL A 192 0.66 24.42 -8.41
N THR A 193 1.37 23.44 -8.98
CA THR A 193 2.52 23.70 -9.85
C THR A 193 2.11 24.34 -11.17
N VAL A 194 1.06 23.84 -11.83
CA VAL A 194 0.52 24.43 -13.08
C VAL A 194 0.13 25.89 -12.84
N LEU A 195 -0.56 26.18 -11.74
CA LEU A 195 -0.97 27.52 -11.34
C LEU A 195 0.25 28.43 -11.09
N ALA A 196 1.21 27.97 -10.28
CA ALA A 196 2.41 28.72 -9.93
C ALA A 196 3.27 29.05 -11.16
N GLN A 197 3.42 28.08 -12.06
CA GLN A 197 4.17 28.22 -13.31
C GLN A 197 3.41 28.98 -14.41
N ARG A 198 2.10 29.22 -14.22
CA ARG A 198 1.17 29.79 -15.22
C ARG A 198 1.17 29.02 -16.54
N ASN A 199 1.39 27.71 -16.48
CA ASN A 199 1.50 26.86 -17.65
C ASN A 199 0.13 26.28 -18.02
N PHE A 200 -0.83 27.17 -18.29
CA PHE A 200 -2.22 26.79 -18.51
C PHE A 200 -2.40 26.08 -19.85
N PRO A 201 -3.29 25.06 -19.91
CA PRO A 201 -3.68 24.48 -21.18
C PRO A 201 -4.45 25.50 -22.01
N SER A 202 -4.31 25.44 -23.34
CA SER A 202 -5.30 26.06 -24.25
C SER A 202 -6.68 25.42 -24.05
N ILE A 203 -7.75 26.10 -24.48
CA ILE A 203 -9.13 25.57 -24.38
C ILE A 203 -9.27 24.16 -24.97
N ARG A 204 -8.60 23.90 -26.10
CA ARG A 204 -8.57 22.58 -26.75
C ARG A 204 -7.85 21.55 -25.88
N GLN A 205 -6.68 21.89 -25.33
CA GLN A 205 -5.93 20.99 -24.46
C GLN A 205 -6.69 20.68 -23.17
N PHE A 206 -7.36 21.69 -22.61
CA PHE A 206 -8.21 21.52 -21.44
C PHE A 206 -9.38 20.58 -21.74
N GLY A 207 -10.11 20.82 -22.83
CA GLY A 207 -11.20 19.93 -23.25
C GLY A 207 -10.72 18.48 -23.46
N LEU A 208 -9.57 18.29 -24.11
CA LEU A 208 -8.99 16.96 -24.32
C LEU A 208 -8.54 16.29 -23.01
N ALA A 209 -7.98 17.04 -22.06
CA ALA A 209 -7.62 16.51 -20.74
C ALA A 209 -8.85 16.12 -19.91
N ILE A 210 -9.95 16.88 -20.00
CA ILE A 210 -11.21 16.54 -19.33
C ILE A 210 -11.83 15.29 -19.96
N VAL A 211 -11.89 15.20 -21.28
CA VAL A 211 -12.41 14.00 -21.95
C VAL A 211 -11.58 12.77 -21.58
N SER A 212 -10.24 12.87 -21.60
CA SER A 212 -9.41 11.74 -21.23
C SER A 212 -9.52 11.36 -19.76
N PHE A 213 -9.72 12.32 -18.86
CA PHE A 213 -10.05 12.08 -17.46
C PHE A 213 -11.36 11.31 -17.30
N LEU A 214 -12.44 11.77 -17.93
CA LEU A 214 -13.75 11.14 -17.83
C LEU A 214 -13.75 9.72 -18.39
N LEU A 215 -13.04 9.48 -19.50
CA LEU A 215 -12.88 8.14 -20.06
C LEU A 215 -12.10 7.21 -19.12
N ALA A 216 -10.97 7.67 -18.59
CA ALA A 216 -10.15 6.86 -17.68
C ALA A 216 -10.81 6.60 -16.31
N SER A 217 -11.67 7.52 -15.85
CA SER A 217 -12.49 7.35 -14.64
C SER A 217 -13.88 6.78 -14.92
N GLY A 218 -14.15 6.33 -16.16
CA GLY A 218 -15.45 5.82 -16.62
C GLY A 218 -16.11 4.80 -15.67
N PRO A 219 -15.40 3.76 -15.19
CA PRO A 219 -15.98 2.77 -14.28
C PRO A 219 -16.44 3.36 -12.93
N TRP A 220 -15.75 4.40 -12.45
CA TRP A 220 -16.17 5.15 -11.25
C TRP A 220 -17.50 5.86 -11.50
N TRP A 221 -17.63 6.57 -12.63
CA TRP A 221 -18.87 7.27 -12.99
C TRP A 221 -20.03 6.31 -13.18
N TYR A 222 -19.81 5.24 -13.95
CA TYR A 222 -20.82 4.20 -14.18
C TYR A 222 -21.38 3.70 -12.86
N THR A 223 -20.52 3.26 -11.95
CA THR A 223 -20.95 2.67 -10.67
C THR A 223 -21.69 3.69 -9.81
N ASN A 224 -21.15 4.90 -9.66
CA ASN A 224 -21.77 5.93 -8.83
C ASN A 224 -23.12 6.41 -9.38
N PHE A 225 -23.33 6.46 -10.69
CA PHE A 225 -24.65 6.75 -11.24
C PHE A 225 -25.68 5.66 -10.93
N HIS A 226 -25.27 4.39 -10.79
CA HIS A 226 -26.16 3.29 -10.41
C HIS A 226 -26.39 3.19 -8.90
N THR A 227 -25.40 3.58 -8.09
CA THR A 227 -25.46 3.45 -6.63
C THR A 227 -25.83 4.75 -5.92
N GLY A 228 -26.19 5.81 -6.65
CA GLY A 228 -26.53 7.10 -6.04
C GLY A 228 -25.34 7.79 -5.36
N PHE A 229 -24.15 7.64 -5.93
CA PHE A 229 -22.88 8.17 -5.40
C PHE A 229 -22.42 7.56 -4.06
N ALA A 230 -22.70 6.27 -3.85
CA ALA A 230 -22.30 5.53 -2.65
C ALA A 230 -20.80 5.62 -2.31
N SER A 231 -19.92 5.83 -3.31
CA SER A 231 -18.48 6.01 -3.07
C SER A 231 -18.14 7.27 -2.25
N LEU A 232 -19.05 8.24 -2.21
CA LEU A 232 -18.90 9.52 -1.51
C LEU A 232 -19.64 9.54 -0.16
N SER A 233 -20.68 8.73 0.01
CA SER A 233 -21.49 8.68 1.23
C SER A 233 -21.14 7.53 2.17
N ASP A 234 -20.80 6.36 1.62
CA ASP A 234 -20.71 5.10 2.37
C ASP A 234 -19.26 4.76 2.72
N GLY A 235 -18.51 5.78 3.12
CA GLY A 235 -17.14 5.64 3.60
C GLY A 235 -17.09 4.97 4.98
N PRO A 236 -15.89 4.50 5.40
CA PRO A 236 -15.70 4.03 6.76
C PRO A 236 -16.07 5.14 7.76
N PRO A 237 -16.62 4.79 8.94
CA PRO A 237 -16.93 5.76 9.97
C PRO A 237 -15.67 6.52 10.41
N ALA A 238 -15.85 7.81 10.72
CA ALA A 238 -14.75 8.68 11.13
C ALA A 238 -14.13 8.24 12.47
N ASP A 239 -12.80 8.10 12.51
CA ASP A 239 -12.03 7.62 13.65
C ASP A 239 -11.42 8.75 14.49
N GLY A 240 -12.28 9.56 15.11
CA GLY A 240 -11.87 10.65 15.99
C GLY A 240 -11.85 12.02 15.29
N THR A 241 -11.17 12.99 15.91
CA THR A 241 -11.14 14.38 15.41
C THR A 241 -9.91 14.66 14.53
N ILE A 242 -9.96 15.74 13.75
CA ILE A 242 -8.80 16.26 13.00
C ILE A 242 -7.57 16.43 13.92
N ARG A 243 -7.80 16.88 15.16
CA ARG A 243 -6.74 17.03 16.17
C ARG A 243 -6.14 15.67 16.54
N ASP A 244 -6.97 14.65 16.74
CA ASP A 244 -6.52 13.29 17.07
C ASP A 244 -5.73 12.69 15.92
N HIS A 245 -6.19 12.90 14.68
CA HIS A 245 -5.46 12.49 13.48
C HIS A 245 -4.09 13.16 13.45
N LEU A 246 -4.01 14.50 13.52
CA LEU A 246 -2.73 15.23 13.52
C LEU A 246 -1.79 14.77 14.63
N MET A 247 -2.32 14.54 15.84
CA MET A 247 -1.54 14.04 16.97
C MET A 247 -0.98 12.65 16.68
N THR A 248 -1.78 11.76 16.12
CA THR A 248 -1.41 10.39 15.77
C THR A 248 -0.42 10.36 14.61
N GLN A 249 -0.56 11.27 13.63
CA GLN A 249 0.44 11.47 12.58
C GLN A 249 1.79 11.86 13.19
N LEU A 250 1.81 12.83 14.13
CA LEU A 250 3.05 13.31 14.74
C LEU A 250 3.71 12.25 15.64
N LYS A 251 2.91 11.53 16.44
CA LYS A 251 3.41 10.56 17.42
C LYS A 251 3.87 9.26 16.79
N ILE A 252 3.18 8.78 15.75
CA ILE A 252 3.40 7.44 15.20
C ILE A 252 3.75 7.50 13.71
N GLY A 253 2.92 8.15 12.89
CA GLY A 253 3.03 8.11 11.44
C GLY A 253 4.35 8.65 10.89
N TRP A 254 4.66 9.92 11.19
CA TRP A 254 5.88 10.58 10.72
C TRP A 254 7.17 9.89 11.22
N PRO A 255 7.31 9.53 12.52
CA PRO A 255 8.44 8.73 12.96
C PRO A 255 8.58 7.39 12.21
N SER A 256 7.47 6.75 11.85
CA SER A 256 7.48 5.50 11.07
C SER A 256 8.00 5.71 9.65
N VAL A 257 7.65 6.83 8.99
CA VAL A 257 8.20 7.19 7.66
C VAL A 257 9.71 7.40 7.71
N PHE A 258 10.24 7.92 8.81
CA PHE A 258 11.68 8.03 9.04
C PHE A 258 12.33 6.73 9.55
N GLY A 259 11.59 5.61 9.59
CA GLY A 259 12.10 4.32 10.05
C GLY A 259 12.59 4.36 11.49
N LEU A 260 11.95 5.16 12.35
CA LEU A 260 12.31 5.29 13.77
C LEU A 260 11.39 4.48 14.69
N ARG A 261 10.23 4.07 14.15
CA ARG A 261 9.24 3.24 14.82
C ARG A 261 9.01 1.94 14.06
N GLN A 262 8.72 0.89 14.82
CA GLN A 262 8.31 -0.39 14.29
C GLN A 262 6.88 -0.26 13.69
N PRO A 263 6.65 -0.78 12.47
CA PRO A 263 5.31 -0.95 11.94
C PRO A 263 4.47 -1.87 12.85
N PHE A 264 3.15 -1.70 12.80
CA PHE A 264 2.11 -2.40 13.56
C PHE A 264 2.01 -2.00 15.03
N ASN A 265 3.02 -2.24 15.86
CA ASN A 265 2.99 -1.86 17.29
C ASN A 265 3.30 -0.38 17.56
N GLY A 266 3.92 0.32 16.62
CA GLY A 266 4.29 1.72 16.78
C GLY A 266 5.36 1.97 17.85
N GLU A 267 6.09 0.95 18.30
CA GLU A 267 7.12 1.13 19.32
C GLU A 267 8.35 1.85 18.76
N TRP A 268 9.03 2.64 19.60
CA TRP A 268 10.30 3.24 19.23
C TRP A 268 11.39 2.17 19.17
N LEU A 269 12.21 2.19 18.11
CA LEU A 269 13.32 1.23 18.00
C LEU A 269 14.38 1.44 19.09
N HIS A 270 14.49 2.65 19.64
CA HIS A 270 15.35 2.98 20.77
C HIS A 270 14.85 4.23 21.49
N ALA A 271 15.07 4.32 22.81
CA ALA A 271 14.56 5.38 23.68
C ALA A 271 15.05 6.80 23.31
N SER A 272 16.18 6.92 22.60
CA SER A 272 16.73 8.21 22.16
C SER A 272 16.17 8.73 20.82
N LEU A 273 15.48 7.88 20.05
CA LEU A 273 14.97 8.25 18.72
C LEU A 273 13.88 9.33 18.70
N PRO A 274 13.06 9.54 19.75
CA PRO A 274 12.18 10.72 19.80
C PRO A 274 12.95 12.04 19.65
N PHE A 275 14.11 12.17 20.30
CA PHE A 275 14.94 13.36 20.19
C PHE A 275 15.54 13.51 18.78
N VAL A 276 16.00 12.41 18.19
CA VAL A 276 16.48 12.38 16.80
C VAL A 276 15.37 12.81 15.83
N PHE A 277 14.15 12.33 16.03
CA PHE A 277 12.99 12.71 15.23
C PHE A 277 12.74 14.22 15.30
N LEU A 278 12.76 14.83 16.48
CA LEU A 278 12.58 16.27 16.64
C LEU A 278 13.68 17.07 15.92
N ILE A 279 14.93 16.61 15.96
CA ILE A 279 16.04 17.22 15.22
C ILE A 279 15.82 17.11 13.71
N LEU A 280 15.42 15.93 13.21
CA LEU A 280 15.13 15.71 11.79
C LEU A 280 13.97 16.58 11.31
N LEU A 281 12.91 16.69 12.12
CA LEU A 281 11.74 17.51 11.82
C LEU A 281 12.10 19.00 11.79
N ALA A 282 12.80 19.50 12.82
CA ALA A 282 13.23 20.88 12.89
C ALA A 282 14.22 21.23 11.75
N GLY A 283 15.20 20.37 11.51
CA GLY A 283 16.17 20.53 10.42
C GLY A 283 15.49 20.53 9.04
N SER A 284 14.50 19.66 8.84
CA SER A 284 13.70 19.63 7.61
C SER A 284 12.86 20.90 7.46
N ALA A 285 12.15 21.35 8.51
CA ALA A 285 11.39 22.59 8.47
C ALA A 285 12.28 23.79 8.13
N ILE A 286 13.39 23.98 8.86
CA ILE A 286 14.32 25.10 8.66
C ILE A 286 14.91 25.09 7.25
N TYR A 287 15.26 23.92 6.72
CA TYR A 287 15.90 23.81 5.41
C TYR A 287 14.91 23.90 4.24
N TYR A 288 13.73 23.29 4.34
CA TYR A 288 12.79 23.12 3.22
C TYR A 288 11.69 24.16 3.16
N LEU A 289 11.16 24.67 4.28
CA LEU A 289 10.12 25.70 4.23
C LEU A 289 10.58 26.91 3.40
N PRO A 290 11.79 27.47 3.58
CA PRO A 290 12.25 28.59 2.76
C PRO A 290 12.46 28.22 1.28
N ARG A 291 12.73 26.95 0.97
CA ARG A 291 12.96 26.45 -0.40
C ARG A 291 11.68 26.10 -1.14
N MET A 292 10.64 25.69 -0.42
CA MET A 292 9.30 25.50 -0.98
C MET A 292 8.73 26.83 -1.50
N PHE A 293 9.10 27.94 -0.86
CA PHE A 293 8.65 29.29 -1.23
C PHE A 293 9.69 30.13 -1.99
N ARG A 294 10.97 29.72 -2.05
CA ARG A 294 11.98 30.36 -2.92
C ARG A 294 11.73 29.95 -4.36
N GLY A 295 11.28 30.90 -5.16
CA GLY A 295 10.89 30.66 -6.56
C GLY A 295 9.40 30.38 -6.70
N ARG A 296 8.56 31.35 -6.31
CA ARG A 296 7.07 31.30 -6.42
C ARG A 296 6.54 30.84 -7.79
N ARG A 297 7.37 30.85 -8.84
CA ARG A 297 7.04 30.45 -10.21
C ARG A 297 7.54 29.06 -10.62
N ASP A 298 8.21 28.32 -9.73
CA ASP A 298 8.71 26.96 -10.01
C ASP A 298 8.82 26.13 -8.72
N PRO A 299 7.69 25.81 -8.07
CA PRO A 299 7.72 25.00 -6.85
C PRO A 299 8.20 23.58 -7.14
N ASN A 300 8.87 22.95 -6.17
CA ASN A 300 9.16 21.53 -6.26
C ASN A 300 7.88 20.72 -6.00
N THR A 301 7.24 20.27 -7.07
CA THR A 301 5.96 19.55 -7.05
C THR A 301 5.98 18.35 -6.12
N LEU A 302 7.06 17.57 -6.09
CA LEU A 302 7.14 16.40 -5.21
C LEU A 302 7.16 16.79 -3.72
N LEU A 303 7.77 17.92 -3.36
CA LEU A 303 7.78 18.39 -1.97
C LEU A 303 6.42 18.93 -1.52
N LEU A 304 5.58 19.42 -2.43
CA LEU A 304 4.21 19.83 -2.13
C LEU A 304 3.31 18.67 -1.69
N VAL A 305 3.69 17.41 -1.99
CA VAL A 305 2.99 16.22 -1.47
C VAL A 305 2.98 16.21 0.06
N ILE A 306 4.03 16.68 0.73
CA ILE A 306 4.12 16.67 2.20
C ILE A 306 2.99 17.48 2.85
N PRO A 307 2.83 18.80 2.59
CA PRO A 307 1.74 19.57 3.19
C PRO A 307 0.36 19.09 2.72
N THR A 308 0.21 18.66 1.45
CA THR A 308 -1.05 18.06 0.98
C THR A 308 -1.39 16.80 1.76
N PHE A 309 -0.42 15.92 1.99
CA PHE A 309 -0.59 14.70 2.78
C PHE A 309 -0.99 15.01 4.21
N VAL A 310 -0.30 15.92 4.92
CA VAL A 310 -0.64 16.31 6.30
C VAL A 310 -2.11 16.72 6.40
N ILE A 311 -2.57 17.61 5.51
CA ILE A 311 -3.92 18.15 5.52
C ILE A 311 -4.95 17.07 5.18
N LEU A 312 -4.79 16.40 4.05
CA LEU A 312 -5.77 15.43 3.56
C LEU A 312 -5.84 14.18 4.44
N GLN A 313 -4.71 13.69 4.97
CA GLN A 313 -4.70 12.58 5.92
C GLN A 313 -5.35 12.96 7.25
N ALA A 314 -5.29 14.23 7.67
CA ALA A 314 -5.97 14.69 8.89
C ALA A 314 -7.49 14.83 8.71
N LEU A 315 -7.94 15.06 7.48
CA LEU A 315 -9.37 15.13 7.11
C LEU A 315 -9.97 13.76 6.79
N ALA A 316 -9.14 12.73 6.56
CA ALA A 316 -9.61 11.40 6.21
C ALA A 316 -10.40 10.77 7.38
N PRO A 317 -11.52 10.07 7.11
CA PRO A 317 -12.29 9.36 8.14
C PRO A 317 -11.53 8.23 8.84
N THR A 318 -10.41 7.78 8.28
CA THR A 318 -9.54 6.73 8.85
C THR A 318 -8.14 7.28 9.14
N GLY A 319 -8.08 8.56 9.50
CA GLY A 319 -6.86 9.33 9.68
C GLY A 319 -6.02 8.85 10.87
N SER A 320 -6.64 8.20 11.86
CA SER A 320 -5.95 7.66 13.04
C SER A 320 -5.30 6.29 12.79
N PHE A 321 -5.68 5.57 11.73
CA PHE A 321 -5.09 4.27 11.35
C PHE A 321 -3.67 4.40 10.79
N VAL A 322 -2.71 4.56 11.69
CA VAL A 322 -1.29 4.78 11.36
C VAL A 322 -0.40 3.55 11.58
N GLY A 323 -0.89 2.55 12.33
CA GLY A 323 -0.10 1.43 12.84
C GLY A 323 0.67 0.67 11.75
N SER A 324 -0.01 0.22 10.69
CA SER A 324 0.65 -0.50 9.58
C SER A 324 1.51 0.39 8.68
N GLY A 325 1.40 1.72 8.81
CA GLY A 325 2.06 2.68 7.93
C GLY A 325 1.54 2.66 6.49
N ARG A 326 0.50 1.88 6.15
CA ARG A 326 0.04 1.68 4.77
C ARG A 326 -0.41 2.95 4.07
N TYR A 327 -0.95 3.92 4.79
CA TYR A 327 -1.31 5.23 4.21
C TYR A 327 -0.12 6.19 4.12
N TYR A 328 1.00 5.92 4.78
CA TYR A 328 2.17 6.79 4.74
C TYR A 328 3.10 6.50 3.56
N ILE A 329 2.90 5.39 2.86
CA ILE A 329 3.73 5.05 1.68
C ILE A 329 3.64 6.13 0.59
N PHE A 330 2.54 6.87 0.51
CA PHE A 330 2.35 7.94 -0.47
C PHE A 330 3.28 9.13 -0.26
N VAL A 331 3.74 9.38 0.97
CA VAL A 331 4.63 10.51 1.29
C VAL A 331 6.11 10.11 1.37
N VAL A 332 6.41 8.82 1.42
CA VAL A 332 7.79 8.29 1.47
C VAL A 332 8.66 8.81 0.31
N PRO A 333 8.23 8.83 -0.98
CA PRO A 333 9.05 9.37 -2.06
C PRO A 333 9.51 10.81 -1.82
N SER A 334 8.63 11.66 -1.28
CA SER A 334 8.95 13.06 -0.95
C SER A 334 9.92 13.18 0.21
N VAL A 335 9.77 12.35 1.25
CA VAL A 335 10.71 12.29 2.37
C VAL A 335 12.09 11.79 1.93
N LEU A 336 12.15 10.82 1.01
CA LEU A 336 13.42 10.34 0.47
C LEU A 336 14.17 11.43 -0.32
N VAL A 337 13.46 12.31 -1.05
CA VAL A 337 14.09 13.46 -1.72
C VAL A 337 14.55 14.53 -0.73
N VAL A 338 13.82 14.71 0.38
CA VAL A 338 14.28 15.52 1.53
C VAL A 338 15.57 14.94 2.12
N ILE A 339 15.64 13.64 2.36
CA ILE A 339 16.87 12.98 2.83
C ILE A 339 18.00 13.15 1.79
N GLY A 340 17.70 12.95 0.51
CA GLY A 340 18.67 13.10 -0.59
C GLY A 340 19.25 14.50 -0.72
N THR A 341 18.44 15.53 -0.51
CA THR A 341 18.92 16.92 -0.57
C THR A 341 19.78 17.25 0.66
N PHE A 342 19.50 16.64 1.82
CA PHE A 342 20.39 16.72 2.98
C PHE A 342 21.73 16.00 2.71
N PHE A 343 21.71 14.82 2.07
CA PHE A 343 22.92 14.13 1.63
C PHE A 343 23.73 15.01 0.66
N ALA A 344 23.07 15.66 -0.30
CA ALA A 344 23.73 16.59 -1.21
C ALA A 344 24.40 17.76 -0.45
N PHE A 345 23.72 18.32 0.55
CA PHE A 345 24.30 19.36 1.40
C PHE A 345 25.57 18.88 2.12
N LEU A 346 25.51 17.72 2.79
CA LEU A 346 26.65 17.15 3.52
C LEU A 346 27.84 16.89 2.59
N VAL A 347 27.59 16.22 1.47
CA VAL A 347 28.62 15.86 0.48
C VAL A 347 29.26 17.11 -0.13
N ASN A 348 28.46 18.13 -0.45
CA ASN A 348 28.98 19.35 -1.07
C ASN A 348 29.71 20.25 -0.08
N ARG A 349 29.27 20.31 1.19
CA ARG A 349 29.85 21.20 2.19
C ARG A 349 31.08 20.63 2.88
N PHE A 350 31.08 19.32 3.16
CA PHE A 350 32.10 18.67 4.00
C PHE A 350 32.87 17.56 3.26
N ASP A 351 32.66 17.40 1.95
CA ASP A 351 33.33 16.45 1.05
C ASP A 351 33.51 15.04 1.65
N ARG A 352 34.72 14.69 2.14
CA ARG A 352 35.02 13.37 2.72
C ARG A 352 34.22 13.08 3.98
N ILE A 353 34.15 14.03 4.93
CA ILE A 353 33.37 13.88 6.16
C ILE A 353 31.89 13.76 5.81
N GLY A 354 31.42 14.59 4.86
CA GLY A 354 30.04 14.53 4.37
C GLY A 354 29.67 13.17 3.81
N LYS A 355 30.53 12.58 2.97
CA LYS A 355 30.34 11.23 2.40
C LYS A 355 30.36 10.14 3.47
N PHE A 356 31.26 10.24 4.45
CA PHE A 356 31.30 9.30 5.58
C PHE A 356 29.99 9.35 6.38
N VAL A 357 29.51 10.56 6.70
CA VAL A 357 28.23 10.73 7.40
C VAL A 357 27.07 10.16 6.57
N VAL A 358 27.01 10.42 5.26
CA VAL A 358 25.98 9.84 4.39
C VAL A 358 26.05 8.32 4.36
N ALA A 359 27.25 7.74 4.24
CA ALA A 359 27.42 6.29 4.27
C ALA A 359 26.92 5.69 5.59
N SER A 360 27.29 6.29 6.72
CA SER A 360 26.83 5.88 8.05
C SER A 360 25.32 6.00 8.19
N LEU A 361 24.69 7.07 7.71
CA LEU A 361 23.24 7.23 7.75
C LEU A 361 22.52 6.19 6.89
N VAL A 362 23.04 5.86 5.71
CA VAL A 362 22.50 4.80 4.84
C VAL A 362 22.63 3.43 5.51
N ILE A 363 23.76 3.14 6.14
CA ILE A 363 23.96 1.89 6.89
C ILE A 363 23.01 1.83 8.10
N CYS A 364 22.83 2.93 8.83
CA CYS A 364 21.86 3.00 9.93
C CYS A 364 20.42 2.78 9.44
N ALA A 365 20.04 3.33 8.28
CA ALA A 365 18.74 3.11 7.68
C ALA A 365 18.51 1.64 7.28
N LEU A 366 19.55 0.99 6.75
CA LEU A 366 19.53 -0.45 6.46
C LEU A 366 19.38 -1.30 7.73
N ILE A 367 20.19 -1.01 8.76
CA ILE A 367 20.12 -1.72 10.05
C ILE A 367 18.75 -1.53 10.69
N SER A 368 18.25 -0.30 10.73
CA SER A 368 16.91 0.01 11.26
C SER A 368 15.83 -0.79 10.52
N THR A 369 15.90 -0.84 9.18
CA THR A 369 14.93 -1.59 8.39
C THR A 369 15.03 -3.09 8.66
N ALA A 370 16.23 -3.66 8.68
CA ALA A 370 16.44 -5.07 8.97
C ALA A 370 15.95 -5.44 10.39
N MET A 371 16.24 -4.61 11.40
CA MET A 371 15.76 -4.79 12.76
C MET A 371 14.23 -4.72 12.84
N SER A 372 13.63 -3.74 12.15
CA SER A 372 12.16 -3.60 12.09
C SER A 372 11.53 -4.80 11.41
N LEU A 373 12.01 -5.24 10.24
CA LEU A 373 11.50 -6.42 9.55
C LEU A 373 11.67 -7.70 10.40
N ARG A 374 12.77 -7.82 11.13
CA ARG A 374 12.98 -8.94 12.06
C ARG A 374 12.01 -8.89 13.24
N ALA A 375 11.79 -7.73 13.85
CA ALA A 375 10.80 -7.57 14.92
C ALA A 375 9.40 -7.91 14.41
N ILE A 376 9.11 -7.49 13.18
CA ILE A 376 7.85 -7.74 12.51
C ILE A 376 7.63 -9.23 12.21
N ARG A 377 8.67 -10.04 12.10
CA ARG A 377 8.56 -11.50 11.91
C ARG A 377 7.68 -12.17 12.97
N HIS A 378 7.55 -11.56 14.15
CA HIS A 378 6.74 -12.05 15.25
C HIS A 378 5.30 -11.53 15.24
N PHE A 379 4.98 -10.53 14.39
CA PHE A 379 3.59 -10.22 14.06
C PHE A 379 3.10 -11.25 13.06
N GLN A 380 1.99 -11.90 13.38
CA GLN A 380 1.31 -12.77 12.44
C GLN A 380 0.46 -11.93 11.51
N PHE A 381 0.64 -12.16 10.21
CA PHE A 381 0.02 -11.36 9.16
C PHE A 381 -1.19 -12.01 8.53
N GLY A 382 -1.34 -13.32 8.73
CA GLY A 382 -2.43 -14.10 8.20
C GLY A 382 -2.35 -15.54 8.71
N PRO A 383 -3.41 -16.33 8.45
CA PRO A 383 -3.47 -17.75 8.76
C PRO A 383 -2.35 -18.55 8.06
N THR A 384 -1.72 -19.48 8.78
CA THR A 384 -0.72 -20.43 8.24
C THR A 384 -1.34 -21.82 8.03
N HIS A 385 -0.68 -22.73 7.30
CA HIS A 385 -1.15 -24.13 7.14
C HIS A 385 -2.58 -24.29 6.59
N LEU A 386 -3.06 -23.33 5.80
CA LEU A 386 -4.40 -23.39 5.20
C LEU A 386 -4.60 -24.56 4.24
N SER A 387 -3.52 -25.10 3.66
CA SER A 387 -3.56 -26.29 2.80
C SER A 387 -4.13 -27.51 3.54
N ASP A 388 -3.79 -27.66 4.82
CA ASP A 388 -4.23 -28.79 5.64
C ASP A 388 -5.73 -28.65 5.99
N VAL A 389 -6.17 -27.41 6.24
CA VAL A 389 -7.58 -27.08 6.44
C VAL A 389 -8.39 -27.33 5.17
N ALA A 390 -7.91 -26.84 4.02
CA ALA A 390 -8.56 -27.06 2.73
C ALA A 390 -8.68 -28.56 2.39
N THR A 391 -7.60 -29.33 2.60
CA THR A 391 -7.61 -30.78 2.41
C THR A 391 -8.65 -31.46 3.30
N THR A 392 -8.68 -31.10 4.59
CA THR A 392 -9.66 -31.65 5.55
C THR A 392 -11.11 -31.34 5.14
N LEU A 393 -11.38 -30.11 4.68
CA LEU A 393 -12.71 -29.72 4.18
C LEU A 393 -13.10 -30.51 2.93
N SER A 394 -12.16 -30.72 2.01
CA SER A 394 -12.37 -31.51 0.80
C SER A 394 -12.69 -32.98 1.12
N GLU A 395 -11.96 -33.59 2.06
CA GLU A 395 -12.21 -34.96 2.54
C GLU A 395 -13.62 -35.14 3.13
N HIS A 396 -14.17 -34.09 3.74
CA HIS A 396 -15.53 -34.06 4.29
C HIS A 396 -16.59 -33.54 3.30
N ASN A 397 -16.23 -33.33 2.03
CA ASN A 397 -17.09 -32.77 0.99
C ASN A 397 -17.73 -31.42 1.35
N ILE A 398 -17.02 -30.58 2.10
CA ILE A 398 -17.47 -29.24 2.48
C ILE A 398 -16.94 -28.22 1.48
N SER A 399 -17.85 -27.47 0.86
CA SER A 399 -17.53 -26.38 -0.07
C SER A 399 -17.90 -24.99 0.45
N GLY A 400 -18.68 -24.90 1.54
CA GLY A 400 -19.14 -23.65 2.15
C GLY A 400 -18.55 -23.44 3.54
N VAL A 401 -17.95 -22.28 3.78
CA VAL A 401 -17.27 -22.01 5.06
C VAL A 401 -17.71 -20.68 5.66
N TYR A 402 -17.99 -20.70 6.97
CA TYR A 402 -18.10 -19.51 7.82
C TYR A 402 -16.83 -19.31 8.64
N GLY A 403 -16.46 -18.07 8.94
CA GLY A 403 -15.31 -17.79 9.81
C GLY A 403 -14.87 -16.33 9.79
N ASP A 404 -13.76 -16.01 10.43
CA ASP A 404 -13.22 -14.64 10.43
C ASP A 404 -12.73 -14.20 9.05
N TYR A 405 -12.88 -12.89 8.75
CA TYR A 405 -12.43 -12.27 7.49
C TYR A 405 -11.00 -12.67 7.14
N TRP A 406 -10.07 -12.62 8.11
CA TRP A 406 -8.64 -12.86 7.91
C TRP A 406 -8.32 -14.32 7.60
N VAL A 407 -9.21 -15.24 7.94
CA VAL A 407 -9.05 -16.68 7.70
C VAL A 407 -9.70 -17.08 6.39
N VAL A 408 -10.98 -16.76 6.21
CA VAL A 408 -11.77 -17.42 5.18
C VAL A 408 -11.46 -16.96 3.76
N TYR A 409 -11.12 -15.68 3.54
CA TYR A 409 -10.72 -15.24 2.18
C TYR A 409 -9.34 -15.77 1.79
N ALA A 410 -8.42 -15.90 2.74
CA ALA A 410 -7.15 -16.58 2.51
C ALA A 410 -7.35 -18.07 2.20
N LEU A 411 -8.31 -18.72 2.87
CA LEU A 411 -8.68 -20.11 2.61
C LEU A 411 -9.31 -20.29 1.21
N ALA A 412 -10.20 -19.39 0.78
CA ALA A 412 -10.76 -19.40 -0.59
C ALA A 412 -9.71 -19.13 -1.68
N TRP A 413 -8.62 -18.45 -1.32
CA TRP A 413 -7.49 -18.28 -2.22
C TRP A 413 -6.68 -19.57 -2.37
N GLU A 414 -6.48 -20.29 -1.27
CA GLU A 414 -5.80 -21.59 -1.23
C GLU A 414 -6.55 -22.64 -2.05
N ASP A 415 -7.86 -22.78 -1.84
CA ASP A 415 -8.72 -23.70 -2.60
C ASP A 415 -9.84 -22.96 -3.35
N SER A 416 -9.72 -22.98 -4.67
CA SER A 416 -10.67 -22.36 -5.60
C SER A 416 -12.09 -22.96 -5.58
N GLN A 417 -12.29 -24.14 -5.00
CA GLN A 417 -13.61 -24.77 -4.88
C GLN A 417 -14.41 -24.23 -3.67
N LEU A 418 -13.72 -23.59 -2.72
CA LEU A 418 -14.35 -23.07 -1.52
C LEU A 418 -15.05 -21.74 -1.80
N LYS A 419 -16.26 -21.63 -1.29
CA LYS A 419 -16.97 -20.36 -1.12
C LYS A 419 -17.00 -20.02 0.37
N VAL A 420 -16.84 -18.75 0.66
CA VAL A 420 -16.70 -18.28 2.04
C VAL A 420 -17.64 -17.15 2.39
N SER A 421 -18.13 -17.18 3.63
CA SER A 421 -18.99 -16.17 4.25
C SER A 421 -18.31 -15.68 5.53
N PRO A 422 -17.68 -14.51 5.51
CA PRO A 422 -16.99 -14.00 6.68
C PRO A 422 -17.98 -13.46 7.71
N THR A 423 -17.68 -13.62 9.00
CA THR A 423 -18.47 -13.05 10.11
C THR A 423 -18.34 -11.53 10.21
N THR A 424 -17.30 -10.96 9.59
CA THR A 424 -17.06 -9.52 9.51
C THR A 424 -16.60 -9.12 8.11
N THR A 425 -16.91 -7.90 7.67
CA THR A 425 -16.43 -7.34 6.39
C THR A 425 -16.73 -8.22 5.17
N GLU A 426 -18.01 -8.38 4.84
CA GLU A 426 -18.45 -9.17 3.70
C GLU A 426 -18.03 -8.54 2.37
N ARG A 427 -17.20 -9.26 1.59
CA ARG A 427 -16.75 -8.83 0.25
C ARG A 427 -17.60 -9.43 -0.87
N ARG A 428 -18.20 -10.60 -0.64
CA ARG A 428 -18.99 -11.36 -1.62
C ARG A 428 -20.34 -11.80 -1.06
N PRO A 429 -21.32 -10.89 -1.00
CA PRO A 429 -22.66 -11.23 -0.49
C PRO A 429 -23.35 -12.36 -1.27
N ASP A 430 -23.03 -12.50 -2.56
CA ASP A 430 -23.50 -13.59 -3.40
C ASP A 430 -22.96 -14.95 -2.94
N TRP A 431 -21.68 -15.04 -2.56
CA TRP A 431 -21.12 -16.27 -1.96
C TRP A 431 -21.77 -16.59 -0.62
N SER A 432 -21.95 -15.59 0.24
CA SER A 432 -22.60 -15.79 1.54
C SER A 432 -24.04 -16.27 1.38
N GLN A 433 -24.79 -15.72 0.41
CA GLN A 433 -26.15 -16.17 0.12
C GLN A 433 -26.19 -17.63 -0.34
N GLU A 434 -25.28 -18.04 -1.21
CA GLU A 434 -25.18 -19.43 -1.67
C GLU A 434 -24.81 -20.39 -0.52
N ILE A 435 -23.91 -19.97 0.38
CA ILE A 435 -23.52 -20.76 1.56
C ILE A 435 -24.70 -20.91 2.51
N ARG A 436 -25.45 -19.84 2.79
CA ARG A 436 -26.69 -19.91 3.61
C ARG A 436 -27.73 -20.87 3.04
N ALA A 437 -27.77 -21.02 1.71
CA ALA A 437 -28.67 -21.95 1.03
C ALA A 437 -28.13 -23.40 0.93
N SER A 438 -26.87 -23.63 1.29
CA SER A 438 -26.22 -24.94 1.20
C SER A 438 -26.51 -25.83 2.41
N GLN A 439 -26.42 -27.16 2.24
CA GLN A 439 -26.65 -28.11 3.33
C GLN A 439 -25.38 -28.42 4.15
N GLY A 440 -24.21 -28.49 3.49
CA GLY A 440 -22.94 -28.82 4.12
C GLY A 440 -22.05 -27.59 4.28
N VAL A 441 -21.80 -27.20 5.53
CA VAL A 441 -20.95 -26.06 5.89
C VAL A 441 -19.98 -26.41 6.99
N ALA A 442 -18.89 -25.64 7.09
CA ALA A 442 -18.01 -25.67 8.25
C ALA A 442 -17.82 -24.27 8.84
N TYR A 443 -17.70 -24.19 10.16
CA TYR A 443 -17.21 -23.02 10.87
C TYR A 443 -15.73 -23.23 11.12
N VAL A 444 -14.88 -22.35 10.59
CA VAL A 444 -13.42 -22.43 10.74
C VAL A 444 -12.97 -21.36 11.71
N PHE A 445 -12.32 -21.78 12.79
CA PHE A 445 -11.75 -20.91 13.81
C PHE A 445 -10.24 -21.10 13.87
N TRP A 446 -9.49 -19.99 13.86
CA TRP A 446 -8.04 -20.01 14.05
C TRP A 446 -7.72 -19.70 15.50
N THR A 447 -7.33 -20.73 16.26
CA THR A 447 -7.16 -20.64 17.72
C THR A 447 -5.77 -20.25 18.15
N GLU A 448 -4.84 -20.10 17.20
CA GLU A 448 -3.50 -19.60 17.48
C GLU A 448 -3.56 -18.19 18.09
N TYR A 449 -2.71 -17.94 19.08
CA TYR A 449 -2.68 -16.67 19.85
C TYR A 449 -4.02 -16.27 20.48
N SER A 450 -4.92 -17.22 20.68
CA SER A 450 -6.24 -16.98 21.28
C SER A 450 -7.14 -16.04 20.47
N VAL A 451 -6.92 -15.88 19.16
CA VAL A 451 -7.65 -14.90 18.31
C VAL A 451 -9.14 -15.22 18.24
N ASP A 452 -9.50 -16.48 17.93
CA ASP A 452 -10.90 -16.89 17.79
C ASP A 452 -11.42 -17.77 18.94
N LEU A 453 -10.68 -17.93 20.04
CA LEU A 453 -11.10 -18.85 21.13
C LEU A 453 -12.47 -18.50 21.72
N ASP A 454 -12.73 -17.23 22.02
CA ASP A 454 -14.02 -16.81 22.57
C ASP A 454 -15.17 -17.04 21.59
N ARG A 455 -14.93 -16.84 20.29
CA ARG A 455 -15.92 -17.08 19.22
C ARG A 455 -16.16 -18.56 18.99
N LEU A 456 -15.11 -19.37 19.08
CA LEU A 456 -15.19 -20.82 18.99
C LEU A 456 -16.09 -21.34 20.11
N GLU A 457 -15.80 -20.97 21.36
CA GLU A 457 -16.56 -21.44 22.52
C GLU A 457 -18.02 -20.96 22.47
N SER A 458 -18.28 -19.70 22.10
CA SER A 458 -19.67 -19.22 21.95
C SER A 458 -20.42 -19.95 20.84
N THR A 459 -19.76 -20.23 19.71
CA THR A 459 -20.36 -20.94 18.58
C THR A 459 -20.62 -22.41 18.91
N LYS A 460 -19.72 -23.08 19.63
CA LYS A 460 -19.93 -24.46 20.13
C LYS A 460 -21.17 -24.56 20.99
N VAL A 461 -21.33 -23.63 21.94
CA VAL A 461 -22.50 -23.59 22.83
C VAL A 461 -23.77 -23.36 22.02
N ALA A 462 -23.79 -22.36 21.13
CA ALA A 462 -24.96 -22.04 20.33
C ALA A 462 -25.36 -23.16 19.37
N LEU A 463 -24.39 -23.79 18.68
CA LEU A 463 -24.63 -24.94 17.81
C LEU A 463 -25.16 -26.13 18.61
N GLY A 464 -24.57 -26.45 19.76
CA GLY A 464 -24.98 -27.59 20.59
C GLY A 464 -26.40 -27.50 21.13
N LEU A 465 -26.98 -26.30 21.17
CA LEU A 465 -28.39 -26.09 21.52
C LEU A 465 -29.36 -26.38 20.36
N ARG A 466 -28.87 -26.40 19.10
CA ARG A 466 -29.71 -26.42 17.90
C ARG A 466 -29.45 -27.60 16.97
N THR A 467 -28.25 -28.16 16.97
CA THR A 467 -27.86 -29.26 16.07
C THR A 467 -26.70 -30.07 16.65
N GLN A 468 -26.54 -31.30 16.18
CA GLN A 468 -25.31 -32.06 16.40
C GLN A 468 -24.23 -31.56 15.43
N PHE A 469 -22.98 -31.54 15.86
CA PHE A 469 -21.85 -31.14 15.04
C PHE A 469 -20.62 -31.99 15.36
N ASP A 470 -19.78 -32.18 14.34
CA ASP A 470 -18.46 -32.78 14.50
C ASP A 470 -17.42 -31.68 14.75
N GLU A 471 -16.52 -31.90 15.70
CA GLU A 471 -15.38 -31.02 15.97
C GLU A 471 -14.10 -31.68 15.45
N ILE A 472 -13.40 -31.00 14.55
CA ILE A 472 -12.17 -31.49 13.92
C ILE A 472 -11.05 -30.50 14.21
N HIS A 473 -9.94 -31.03 14.75
CA HIS A 473 -8.73 -30.25 15.00
C HIS A 473 -7.74 -30.43 13.84
N VAL A 474 -7.30 -29.32 13.25
CA VAL A 474 -6.30 -29.30 12.17
C VAL A 474 -5.20 -28.33 12.59
N GLY A 475 -4.16 -28.84 13.25
CA GLY A 475 -3.09 -27.99 13.79
C GLY A 475 -3.63 -26.94 14.78
N THR A 476 -3.48 -25.66 14.43
CA THR A 476 -4.00 -24.51 15.21
C THR A 476 -5.41 -24.06 14.79
N TYR A 477 -6.12 -24.89 14.04
CA TYR A 477 -7.50 -24.65 13.63
C TYR A 477 -8.47 -25.62 14.30
N VAL A 478 -9.67 -25.12 14.56
CA VAL A 478 -10.81 -25.93 14.98
C VAL A 478 -11.93 -25.71 13.97
N LEU A 479 -12.42 -26.81 13.41
CA LEU A 479 -13.51 -26.86 12.45
C LEU A 479 -14.73 -27.44 13.15
N LEU A 480 -15.87 -26.74 13.08
CA LEU A 480 -17.16 -27.25 13.53
C LEU A 480 -18.03 -27.54 12.31
N LEU A 481 -18.44 -28.79 12.13
CA LEU A 481 -19.26 -29.26 11.01
C LEU A 481 -20.65 -29.64 11.53
N PRO A 482 -21.62 -28.72 11.50
CA PRO A 482 -22.98 -29.05 11.95
C PRO A 482 -23.73 -29.92 10.95
N GLN A 483 -24.61 -30.79 11.44
CA GLN A 483 -25.49 -31.62 10.60
C GLN A 483 -26.52 -30.79 9.81
N ILE A 484 -26.82 -29.58 10.28
CA ILE A 484 -27.73 -28.63 9.63
C ILE A 484 -27.04 -27.28 9.61
N ASN A 485 -27.04 -26.63 8.45
CA ASN A 485 -26.53 -25.27 8.30
C ASN A 485 -27.41 -24.27 9.08
N ILE A 486 -26.82 -23.60 10.08
CA ILE A 486 -27.48 -22.55 10.87
C ILE A 486 -26.62 -21.29 10.77
N PRO A 487 -26.93 -20.35 9.88
CA PRO A 487 -26.10 -19.16 9.63
C PRO A 487 -25.66 -18.45 10.93
N PRO A 488 -24.47 -17.83 10.97
CA PRO A 488 -23.95 -17.18 12.18
C PRO A 488 -24.91 -16.19 12.86
N GLU A 489 -25.74 -15.50 12.07
CA GLU A 489 -26.78 -14.58 12.55
C GLU A 489 -27.96 -15.24 13.28
N ASP A 490 -28.15 -16.55 13.08
CA ASP A 490 -29.25 -17.33 13.66
C ASP A 490 -28.82 -18.15 14.89
N LEU A 491 -27.54 -18.09 15.28
CA LEU A 491 -26.96 -18.85 16.40
C LEU A 491 -27.41 -18.33 17.77
#